data_AF-B1WR79-F1
#
_entry.id   AF-B1WR79-F1
#
_cell.length_a   1.000
_cell.length_b   1.000
_cell.length_c   1.000
_cell.angle_alpha   90.00
_cell.angle_beta   90.00
_cell.angle_gamma   90.00
#
_symmetry.space_group_name_H-M   'P 1'
#
loop_
_entity.id
_entity.type
_entity.pdbx_description
1 polymer ?
#
loop_
_entity_poly.entity_id
_entity_poly.type
_entity_poly.pdbx_seq_one_letter_code
_entity_poly.pdbx_strand_id
1 'polypeptide(L)' 'MVSADQKLIECFRLNDKRVWELYSFSENENIRLESIDFSCPVKLIYEDVILTDENEE' A
#
# COMPACT_ATOMS: atom_id res chain seq x y z
N MET A 1 -4.31 -0.33 -5.20
CA MET A 1 -4.45 1.13 -5.22
C MET A 1 -3.32 1.71 -4.38
N VAL A 2 -2.60 2.67 -4.92
CA VAL A 2 -1.62 3.48 -4.16
C VAL A 2 -2.30 4.82 -3.95
N SER A 3 -2.51 5.22 -2.70
CA SER A 3 -3.16 6.49 -2.38
C SER A 3 -2.23 7.65 -2.70
N ALA A 4 -2.76 8.75 -3.24
CA ALA A 4 -2.01 9.98 -3.49
C ALA A 4 -2.05 10.94 -2.29
N ASP A 5 -3.09 10.83 -1.45
CA ASP A 5 -3.36 11.75 -0.34
C ASP A 5 -2.88 11.19 1.00
N GLN A 6 -2.59 9.88 1.05
CA GLN A 6 -2.11 9.17 2.22
C GLN A 6 -1.01 8.18 1.82
N LYS A 7 -0.02 7.95 2.70
CA LYS A 7 0.97 6.87 2.52
C LYS A 7 0.36 5.51 2.85
N LEU A 8 -0.63 5.12 2.04
CA LEU A 8 -1.47 3.94 2.21
C LEU A 8 -1.58 3.19 0.89
N ILE A 9 -1.30 1.89 0.92
CA ILE A 9 -1.48 0.99 -0.21
C ILE A 9 -2.56 -0.03 0.12
N GLU A 10 -3.51 -0.18 -0.80
CA GLU A 10 -4.59 -1.15 -0.71
C GLU A 10 -4.44 -2.18 -1.83
N CYS A 11 -4.40 -3.47 -1.48
CA CYS A 11 -4.26 -4.57 -2.41
C CYS A 11 -5.45 -5.50 -2.29
N PHE A 12 -6.23 -5.61 -3.37
CA PHE A 12 -7.24 -6.65 -3.50
C PHE A 12 -6.57 -7.94 -3.97
N ARG A 13 -6.82 -9.05 -3.27
CA ARG A 13 -6.29 -10.36 -3.62
C ARG A 13 -7.40 -11.41 -3.55
N LEU A 14 -7.46 -12.29 -4.55
CA LEU A 14 -8.28 -13.49 -4.45
C LEU A 14 -7.62 -14.49 -3.49
N ASN A 15 -8.37 -14.93 -2.50
CA ASN A 15 -7.96 -16.04 -1.65
C ASN A 15 -8.27 -17.40 -2.32
N ASP A 16 -7.87 -18.49 -1.67
CA ASP A 16 -8.10 -19.87 -2.14
C ASP A 16 -9.59 -20.22 -2.32
N LYS A 17 -10.49 -19.47 -1.68
CA LYS A 17 -11.94 -19.63 -1.78
C LYS A 17 -12.56 -18.78 -2.89
N ARG A 18 -11.74 -18.14 -3.75
CA ARG A 18 -12.17 -17.22 -4.82
C ARG A 18 -12.94 -15.99 -4.31
N VAL A 19 -12.64 -15.55 -3.09
CA VAL A 19 -13.18 -14.33 -2.50
C VAL A 19 -12.10 -13.26 -2.56
N TRP A 20 -12.47 -12.05 -2.97
CA TRP A 20 -11.59 -10.89 -2.91
C TRP A 20 -11.47 -10.41 -1.47
N GLU A 21 -10.24 -10.38 -0.97
CA GLU A 21 -9.87 -9.81 0.32
C GLU A 21 -9.09 -8.52 0.08
N LEU A 22 -9.32 -7.52 0.94
CA LEU A 22 -8.61 -6.26 0.94
C LEU A 22 -7.51 -6.30 2.00
N TYR A 23 -6.27 -6.08 1.55
CA TYR A 23 -5.10 -5.94 2.41
C TYR A 23 -4.61 -4.51 2.34
N SER A 24 -4.48 -3.85 3.49
CA SER A 24 -4.00 -2.48 3.60
C SER A 24 -2.60 -2.46 4.21
N PHE A 25 -1.71 -1.64 3.64
CA PHE A 25 -0.32 -1.49 4.07
C PHE A 25 -0.02 0.00 4.29
N SER A 26 0.42 0.33 5.49
CA SER A 26 0.85 1.66 5.91
C SER A 26 2.34 1.89 5.63
N GLU A 27 2.79 3.15 5.76
CA GLU A 27 4.17 3.57 5.47
C GLU A 27 5.26 2.70 6.12
N ASN A 28 5.03 2.18 7.34
CA ASN A 28 6.04 1.41 8.08
C ASN A 28 5.99 -0.09 7.81
N GLU A 29 5.16 -0.55 6.87
CA GLU A 29 4.99 -1.96 6.54
C GLU A 29 5.70 -2.34 5.23
N ASN A 30 5.79 -3.64 4.98
CA ASN A 30 6.22 -4.17 3.70
C ASN A 30 4.99 -4.63 2.92
N ILE A 31 4.87 -4.16 1.68
CA ILE A 31 3.91 -4.75 0.75
C ILE A 31 4.42 -6.12 0.30
N ARG A 32 3.48 -7.05 0.09
CA ARG A 32 3.77 -8.36 -0.50
C ARG A 32 2.84 -8.66 -1.66
N LEU A 33 3.42 -8.93 -2.82
CA LEU A 33 2.73 -9.39 -4.02
C LEU A 33 3.05 -10.87 -4.23
N GLU A 34 2.18 -11.74 -3.69
CA GLU A 34 2.43 -13.19 -3.67
C GLU A 34 2.45 -13.86 -5.04
N SER A 35 1.71 -13.32 -6.01
CA SER A 35 1.66 -13.88 -7.37
C SER A 35 3.02 -13.85 -8.10
N ILE A 36 3.96 -13.02 -7.64
CA ILE A 36 5.28 -12.83 -8.22
C ILE A 36 6.41 -12.95 -7.19
N ASP A 37 6.10 -13.45 -5.98
CA ASP A 37 7.03 -13.54 -4.85
C ASP A 37 7.84 -12.25 -4.61
N PHE A 38 7.16 -11.11 -4.65
CA PHE A 38 7.78 -9.80 -4.48
C PHE A 38 7.40 -9.20 -3.12
N SER A 39 8.38 -8.61 -2.44
CA SER A 39 8.14 -7.83 -1.24
C SER A 39 9.11 -6.65 -1.14
N CYS A 40 8.60 -5.50 -0.73
CA CYS A 40 9.41 -4.32 -0.45
C CYS A 40 8.75 -3.43 0.61
N PRO A 41 9.51 -2.54 1.28
CA PRO A 41 8.96 -1.53 2.16
C PRO A 41 8.05 -0.57 1.42
N VAL A 42 6.91 -0.19 2.02
CA VAL A 42 6.01 0.84 1.48
C VAL A 42 6.73 2.18 1.30
N LYS A 43 7.74 2.47 2.14
CA LYS A 43 8.62 3.65 1.98
C LYS A 43 9.33 3.75 0.63
N LEU A 44 9.63 2.63 -0.03
CA LEU A 44 10.24 2.64 -1.37
C LEU A 44 9.23 2.97 -2.47
N ILE A 45 7.92 2.79 -2.22
CA ILE A 45 6.86 3.16 -3.17
C ILE A 45 6.56 4.66 -3.04
N TYR A 46 6.59 5.19 -1.82
CA TYR A 46 6.48 6.61 -1.52
C TYR A 46 7.85 7.29 -1.37
N GLU A 47 8.81 6.92 -2.21
CA GLU A 47 10.17 7.47 -2.16
C GLU A 47 10.14 8.98 -2.38
N ASP A 48 10.72 9.71 -1.44
CA ASP A 48 10.76 11.18 -1.40
C ASP A 48 9.39 11.88 -1.50
N VAL A 49 8.30 11.16 -1.22
CA VAL A 49 6.96 11.74 -1.16
C VAL A 49 6.73 12.40 0.20
N ILE A 50 6.50 13.71 0.16
CA ILE A 50 6.05 14.51 1.29
C ILE A 50 4.57 14.82 1.08
N LEU A 51 3.72 14.31 1.96
CA LEU A 51 2.31 14.67 1.99
C LEU A 51 2.17 15.83 2.96
N THR A 52 1.74 16.98 2.46
CA THR A 52 1.38 18.12 3.30
C THR A 52 -0.04 17.91 3.78
N ASP A 53 -0.27 18.00 5.09
CA ASP A 53 -1.64 17.99 5.62
C ASP A 53 -2.37 19.22 5.08
N GLU A 54 -3.52 19.03 4.42
CA GLU A 54 -4.38 20.13 3.94
C GLU A 54 -4.97 21.00 5.09
N ASN A 55 -4.56 20.76 6.34
CA ASN A 55 -4.99 21.49 7.54
C ASN A 55 -3.97 22.54 8.03
N GLU A 56 -2.95 22.89 7.23
CA GLU A 56 -2.02 24.00 7.51
C GLU A 56 -2.34 25.29 6.71
N GLU A 57 -3.62 25.69 6.64
CA GLU A 57 -4.02 27.08 6.31
C GLU A 57 -4.40 27.89 7.56
#